data_AF-A0A0V0YW54-F1
#
_entry.id   AF-A0A0V0YW54-F1
#
_cell.length_a   1.000
_cell.length_b   1.000
_cell.length_c   1.000
_cell.angle_alpha   90.00
_cell.angle_beta   90.00
_cell.angle_gamma   90.00
#
_symmetry.space_group_name_H-M   'P 1'
#
loop_
_entity.id
_entity.type
_entity.pdbx_description
1 polymer ?
#
loop_
_entity_poly.entity_id
_entity_poly.type
_entity_poly.pdbx_seq_one_letter_code
_entity_poly.pdbx_strand_id
1 'polypeptide(L)' 'LPGGKSSHYLIPTAATDWTVAANIDDAQQPIHSTMDKYFGSQTKQNTNIIAYSNYPPHFKFELPMSPG' A
#
# COMPACT_ATOMS: atom_id res chain seq x y z
N LEU A 1 7.74 13.88 6.37
CA LEU A 1 7.66 14.30 7.79
C LEU A 1 8.06 13.14 8.69
N PRO A 2 8.78 13.35 9.78
CA PRO A 2 9.21 12.27 10.68
C PRO A 2 7.98 11.75 11.42
N GLY A 3 7.57 10.50 11.15
CA GLY A 3 6.42 9.87 11.83
C GLY A 3 5.46 9.05 10.96
N GLY A 4 5.61 9.06 9.63
CA GLY A 4 5.20 7.94 8.77
C GLY A 4 3.73 7.51 8.74
N LYS A 5 2.77 8.44 8.49
CA LYS A 5 1.37 8.07 8.11
C LYS A 5 0.68 9.02 7.12
N SER A 6 1.38 10.01 6.56
CA SER A 6 0.75 10.99 5.66
C SER A 6 0.88 10.55 4.20
N SER A 7 -0.25 10.48 3.50
CA SER A 7 -0.27 10.30 2.04
C SER A 7 -0.27 11.67 1.32
N HIS A 8 -0.01 11.66 0.02
CA HIS A 8 -0.06 12.84 -0.84
C HIS A 8 -0.75 12.45 -2.16
N TYR A 9 -1.44 13.39 -2.79
CA TYR A 9 -2.05 13.19 -4.12
C TYR A 9 -1.79 14.40 -5.02
N LEU A 10 -1.86 14.17 -6.33
CA LEU A 10 -1.71 15.20 -7.35
C LEU A 10 -3.10 15.79 -7.66
N ILE A 11 -3.23 17.12 -7.65
CA ILE A 11 -4.45 17.78 -8.14
C ILE A 11 -4.29 18.11 -9.64
N PRO A 12 -5.38 18.14 -10.43
CA PRO A 12 -5.33 18.30 -11.90
C PRO A 12 -4.60 19.56 -12.40
N THR A 13 -4.51 20.60 -11.57
CA THR A 13 -3.84 21.88 -11.87
C THR A 13 -2.42 21.99 -11.30
N ALA A 14 -1.92 20.99 -10.58
CA ALA A 14 -0.64 21.04 -9.88
C ALA A 14 0.39 20.11 -10.50
N ALA A 15 0.89 20.45 -11.68
CA ALA A 15 2.07 19.80 -12.23
C ALA A 15 3.33 19.92 -11.31
N THR A 16 3.26 20.70 -10.23
CA THR A 16 4.38 20.98 -9.32
C THR A 16 4.07 20.84 -7.82
N ASP A 17 2.80 20.89 -7.38
CA ASP A 17 2.47 20.97 -5.95
C ASP A 17 1.73 19.73 -5.44
N TRP A 18 2.38 19.01 -4.52
CA TRP A 18 1.76 17.95 -3.74
C TRP A 18 1.00 18.57 -2.58
N THR A 19 -0.29 18.26 -2.46
CA THR A 19 -1.07 18.63 -1.27
C THR A 19 -0.94 17.54 -0.20
N VAL A 20 -0.95 17.95 1.07
CA VAL A 20 -1.04 17.01 2.20
C VAL A 20 -2.40 16.33 2.12
N ALA A 21 -2.42 15.02 1.89
CA ALA A 21 -3.65 14.25 2.07
C ALA A 21 -3.88 13.98 3.56
N ALA A 22 -5.15 13.79 3.91
CA ALA A 22 -5.58 13.48 5.28
C ALA A 22 -5.07 12.08 5.71
N ASN A 23 -5.48 11.63 6.90
CA ASN A 23 -5.02 10.36 7.44
C ASN A 23 -5.33 9.21 6.47
N ILE A 24 -4.31 8.42 6.11
CA ILE A 24 -4.44 7.33 5.14
C ILE A 24 -5.44 6.26 5.59
N ASP A 25 -5.63 6.12 6.90
CA ASP A 25 -6.54 5.16 7.50
C ASP A 25 -8.02 5.58 7.38
N ASP A 26 -8.32 6.83 7.03
CA ASP A 26 -9.70 7.31 6.85
C ASP A 26 -10.33 6.70 5.58
N ALA A 27 -11.50 6.07 5.72
CA ALA A 27 -12.17 5.33 4.65
C ALA A 27 -12.46 6.13 3.37
N GLN A 28 -12.53 7.46 3.47
CA GLN A 28 -12.77 8.38 2.36
C GLN A 28 -11.51 8.60 1.50
N GLN A 29 -10.33 8.15 1.93
CA GLN A 29 -9.11 8.32 1.14
C GLN A 29 -9.16 7.49 -0.15
N PRO A 30 -8.63 8.02 -1.28
CA PRO A 30 -8.64 7.32 -2.57
C PRO A 30 -8.00 5.92 -2.57
N ILE A 31 -7.13 5.62 -1.60
CA ILE A 31 -6.54 4.29 -1.46
C ILE A 31 -7.60 3.23 -1.13
N HIS A 32 -8.59 3.54 -0.29
CA HIS A 32 -9.63 2.58 0.08
C HIS A 32 -10.52 2.27 -1.11
N SER A 33 -10.98 3.30 -1.85
CA SER A 33 -11.82 3.10 -3.03
C SER A 33 -11.10 2.37 -4.16
N THR A 34 -9.79 2.60 -4.33
CA THR A 34 -8.95 1.88 -5.29
C THR A 34 -8.85 0.41 -4.91
N MET A 35 -8.59 0.12 -3.64
CA MET A 35 -8.41 -1.25 -3.14
C MET A 35 -9.74 -2.02 -3.15
N ASP A 36 -10.84 -1.40 -2.74
CA ASP A 36 -12.18 -2.00 -2.74
C ASP A 36 -12.64 -2.44 -4.13
N LYS A 37 -12.24 -1.72 -5.19
CA LYS A 37 -12.52 -2.13 -6.58
C LYS A 37 -11.99 -3.53 -6.90
N TYR A 38 -10.90 -3.94 -6.28
CA TYR A 38 -10.28 -5.25 -6.51
C TYR A 38 -10.61 -6.25 -5.41
N PHE A 39 -10.57 -5.86 -4.12
CA PHE A 39 -10.83 -6.76 -3.00
C PHE A 39 -12.32 -7.03 -2.77
N GLY A 40 -13.16 -6.00 -2.89
CA GLY A 40 -14.61 -6.07 -2.73
C GLY A 40 -15.36 -6.58 -3.97
N SER A 41 -14.66 -6.80 -5.09
CA SER A 41 -15.26 -7.32 -6.32
C SER A 41 -15.88 -8.70 -6.10
N GLN A 42 -17.15 -8.85 -6.48
CA GLN A 42 -17.87 -10.13 -6.46
C GLN A 42 -17.49 -11.03 -7.65
N THR A 43 -17.05 -10.42 -8.75
CA THR A 43 -16.54 -11.11 -9.94
C THR A 43 -15.02 -11.24 -9.82
N LYS A 44 -14.58 -12.22 -9.02
CA LYS A 44 -13.14 -12.45 -8.75
C LYS A 44 -12.44 -13.22 -9.86
N GLN A 45 -13.19 -13.81 -10.78
CA GLN A 45 -12.63 -14.51 -11.94
C GLN A 45 -11.76 -13.51 -12.74
N ASN A 46 -10.48 -13.83 -12.88
CA ASN A 46 -9.45 -13.02 -13.57
C ASN A 46 -8.94 -11.77 -12.81
N THR A 47 -9.27 -11.57 -11.53
CA THR A 47 -8.66 -10.51 -10.71
C THR A 47 -7.39 -11.05 -10.05
N ASN A 48 -6.22 -10.51 -10.41
CA ASN A 48 -4.94 -10.84 -9.77
C ASN A 48 -4.34 -9.60 -9.12
N ILE A 49 -3.93 -9.73 -7.86
CA ILE A 49 -3.25 -8.68 -7.10
C ILE A 49 -1.85 -9.19 -6.75
N ILE A 50 -0.82 -8.48 -7.19
CA ILE A 50 0.58 -8.78 -6.89
C ILE A 50 1.11 -7.65 -6.01
N ALA A 51 1.40 -7.96 -4.74
CA ALA A 51 2.04 -7.04 -3.82
C ALA A 51 3.54 -7.34 -3.77
N TYR A 52 4.36 -6.30 -3.90
CA TYR A 52 5.81 -6.39 -3.78
C TYR A 52 6.30 -5.33 -2.79
N SER A 53 7.41 -5.65 -2.12
CA SER A 53 8.11 -4.73 -1.22
C SER A 53 9.60 -4.95 -1.40
N ASN A 54 10.36 -3.86 -1.44
CA ASN A 54 11.82 -3.90 -1.40
C ASN A 54 12.35 -3.98 0.04
N TYR A 55 11.46 -4.05 1.04
CA TYR A 55 11.86 -4.31 2.41
C TYR A 55 12.42 -5.73 2.52
N PRO A 56 13.65 -5.89 3.02
CA PRO A 56 14.28 -7.21 3.07
C PRO A 56 13.40 -8.18 3.86
N PRO A 57 13.32 -9.46 3.44
CA PRO A 57 12.55 -10.45 4.17
C PRO A 57 13.16 -10.64 5.55
N HIS A 58 12.52 -10.09 6.58
CA HIS A 58 12.76 -10.53 7.95
C HIS A 58 12.07 -11.89 8.08
N PHE A 59 12.82 -12.97 7.90
CA PHE A 59 12.32 -14.30 8.19
C PHE A 59 11.88 -14.34 9.66
N LYS A 60 10.61 -14.68 9.89
CA LYS A 60 10.05 -14.79 11.26
C LYS A 60 10.50 -16.05 11.99
N PHE A 61 11.35 -16.88 11.38
CA PHE A 61 11.87 -18.10 11.98
C PHE A 61 13.35 -18.25 11.61
N GLU A 62 14.18 -18.53 12.61
CA GLU A 62 15.55 -18.99 12.38
C GLU A 62 15.48 -20.42 11.83
N LEU A 63 16.09 -20.65 10.67
CA LEU A 63 16.30 -22.01 10.18
C LEU A 63 17.44 -22.63 11.00
N PRO A 64 17.26 -23.81 11.63
CA PRO A 64 18.37 -24.48 12.29
C PRO A 64 19.42 -24.84 11.23
N MET A 65 20.61 -24.23 11.33
CA MET A 65 21.73 -24.61 10.49
C MET A 65 22.18 -26.03 10.86
N SER A 66 22.33 -26.91 9.87
CA SER A 66 22.95 -28.22 10.10
C SER A 66 24.39 -28.03 10.57
N PRO A 67 24.86 -28.79 11.58
CA PRO A 67 26.28 -28.80 11.93
C PRO A 67 27.08 -29.23 10.70
N GLY A 68 28.09 -28.43 10.35
CA GLY A 68 29.08 -28.75 9.33
C GLY A 68 30.15 -29.72 9.83
#